data_AF-A0A1G8X4H1-F1
#
_entry.id   AF-A0A1G8X4H1-F1
#
_cell.length_a   1.000
_cell.length_b   1.000
_cell.length_c   1.000
_cell.angle_alpha   90.00
_cell.angle_beta   90.00
_cell.angle_gamma   90.00
#
_symmetry.space_group_name_H-M   'P 1'
#
loop_
_entity.id
_entity.type
_entity.pdbx_description
1 polymer ?
#
loop_
_entity_poly.entity_id
_entity_poly.type
_entity_poly.pdbx_seq_one_letter_code
_entity_poly.pdbx_strand_id
1 'polypeptide(L)'
;MTHRQPLGVATRPSTLLSMPRYFFHIEGEKPHHDEVGKELADDGVAWAQAVRMLRHTENGMQPGDNWTLRVFNGEKPIYVIAVVSRRYSERDGPEARLAR
;
A
#
# COMPACT_ATOMS: atom_id res chain seq x y z
N MET A 1 2.16 32.82 51.14
CA MET A 1 2.17 31.43 50.64
C MET A 1 1.66 31.46 49.21
N THR A 2 2.57 31.39 48.24
CA THR A 2 2.25 31.55 46.81
C THR A 2 1.97 30.18 46.20
N HIS A 3 0.71 29.89 45.89
CA HIS A 3 0.35 28.68 45.17
C HIS A 3 0.75 28.83 43.69
N ARG A 4 1.78 28.09 43.28
CA ARG A 4 2.11 27.85 41.86
C ARG A 4 0.98 27.06 41.21
N GLN A 5 0.39 27.63 40.16
CA GLN A 5 -0.44 26.89 39.21
C GLN A 5 0.46 25.92 38.40
N PRO A 6 0.06 24.65 38.18
CA PRO A 6 0.81 23.76 37.32
C PRO A 6 0.64 24.15 35.85
N LEU A 7 1.76 24.08 35.14
CA LEU A 7 1.96 24.37 33.72
C LEU A 7 1.00 23.56 32.84
N GLY A 8 0.54 24.22 31.78
CA GLY A 8 -0.48 23.73 30.87
C GLY A 8 -0.22 22.32 30.32
N VAL A 9 -1.31 21.58 30.16
CA VAL A 9 -1.39 20.51 29.17
C VAL A 9 -1.01 21.13 27.84
N ALA A 10 0.19 20.78 27.35
CA ALA A 10 0.53 20.95 25.97
C ALA A 10 -0.40 20.02 25.18
N THR A 11 -1.55 20.54 24.76
CA THR A 11 -2.29 19.97 23.64
C THR A 11 -1.29 19.92 22.49
N ARG A 12 -0.82 18.71 22.16
CA ARG A 12 0.05 18.49 21.00
C ARG A 12 -0.63 19.19 19.83
N PRO A 13 0.02 20.13 19.11
CA PRO A 13 -0.61 20.73 17.95
C PRO A 13 -0.95 19.60 16.98
N SER A 14 -2.23 19.39 16.75
CA SER A 14 -2.70 18.58 15.63
C SER A 14 -2.02 19.13 14.38
N THR A 15 -1.24 18.30 13.70
CA THR A 15 -0.65 18.57 12.40
C THR A 15 -1.74 18.77 11.36
N LEU A 16 -2.37 19.95 11.37
CA LEU A 16 -2.99 20.56 10.22
C LEU A 16 -1.80 21.26 9.51
N LEU A 17 -1.24 20.78 8.40
CA LEU A 17 -1.59 21.27 7.05
C LEU A 17 -0.63 20.73 5.97
N SER A 18 -0.26 19.45 5.98
CA SER A 18 0.35 18.86 4.78
C SER A 18 -0.24 17.48 4.53
N MET A 19 -0.92 17.34 3.41
CA MET A 19 -1.43 16.05 2.95
C MET A 19 -0.22 15.14 2.67
N PRO A 20 -0.11 13.97 3.32
CA PRO A 20 0.99 13.06 3.07
C PRO A 20 1.09 12.69 1.59
N ARG A 21 2.32 12.59 1.10
CA ARG A 21 2.65 12.19 -0.27
C ARG A 21 2.88 10.69 -0.31
N TYR A 22 2.08 10.00 -1.12
CA TYR A 22 2.17 8.55 -1.31
C TYR A 22 2.71 8.20 -2.68
N PHE A 23 3.56 7.18 -2.76
CA PHE A 23 4.15 6.71 -4.00
C PHE A 23 3.69 5.29 -4.32
N PHE A 24 3.37 5.03 -5.59
CA PHE A 24 2.78 3.77 -6.03
C PHE A 24 3.70 3.07 -7.03
N HIS A 25 4.54 2.16 -6.53
CA HIS A 25 5.52 1.45 -7.36
C HIS A 25 5.01 0.09 -7.78
N ILE A 26 5.00 -0.15 -9.08
CA ILE A 26 4.62 -1.42 -9.71
C ILE A 26 5.89 -2.18 -10.08
N GLU A 27 5.92 -3.46 -9.72
CA GLU A 27 6.87 -4.46 -10.18
C GLU A 27 6.12 -5.59 -10.92
N GLY A 28 6.84 -6.31 -11.78
CA GLY A 28 6.29 -7.40 -12.60
C GLY A 28 6.61 -7.20 -14.08
N GLU A 29 5.69 -7.63 -14.95
CA GLU A 29 5.90 -7.58 -16.41
C GLU A 29 6.03 -6.14 -16.95
N LYS A 30 5.25 -5.20 -16.41
CA LYS A 30 5.27 -3.78 -16.78
C LYS A 30 5.57 -2.94 -15.55
N PRO A 31 6.85 -2.88 -15.13
CA PRO A 31 7.23 -2.14 -13.93
C PRO A 31 7.03 -0.64 -14.14
N HIS A 32 6.66 0.06 -13.07
CA HIS A 32 6.52 1.50 -13.05
C HIS A 32 6.97 2.04 -11.69
N HIS A 33 7.91 2.98 -11.71
CA HIS A 33 8.38 3.67 -10.53
C HIS A 33 7.79 5.09 -10.52
N ASP A 34 6.77 5.29 -9.67
CA ASP A 34 6.17 6.61 -9.45
C ASP A 34 7.11 7.56 -8.70
N GLU A 35 7.76 8.48 -9.42
CA GLU A 35 8.68 9.49 -8.84
C GLU A 35 7.96 10.73 -8.29
N VAL A 36 6.70 10.95 -8.68
CA VAL A 36 5.96 12.19 -8.36
C VAL A 36 5.14 12.01 -7.09
N GLY A 37 4.55 10.82 -6.91
CA GLY A 37 3.64 10.51 -5.84
C GLY A 37 2.35 11.33 -5.90
N LYS A 38 1.46 11.09 -4.95
CA LYS A 38 0.15 11.73 -4.85
C LYS A 38 -0.16 12.16 -3.43
N GLU A 39 -0.63 13.40 -3.28
CA GLU A 39 -1.13 13.90 -2.00
C GLU A 39 -2.50 13.31 -1.72
N LEU A 40 -2.59 12.57 -0.61
CA LEU A 40 -3.84 11.97 -0.16
C LEU A 40 -4.08 12.32 1.31
N ALA A 41 -5.33 12.24 1.74
CA ALA A 41 -5.71 12.68 3.08
C ALA A 41 -5.10 11.79 4.18
N ASP A 42 -5.07 10.48 3.95
CA ASP A 42 -4.60 9.47 4.90
C ASP A 42 -4.28 8.14 4.19
N ASP A 43 -3.73 7.20 4.97
CA ASP A 43 -3.34 5.87 4.51
C ASP A 43 -4.54 5.06 3.98
N GLY A 44 -5.75 5.28 4.50
CA GLY A 44 -6.97 4.62 4.05
C GLY A 44 -7.37 5.06 2.63
N VAL A 45 -7.21 6.34 2.31
CA VAL A 45 -7.39 6.84 0.94
C VAL A 45 -6.33 6.26 0.00
N ALA A 46 -5.07 6.14 0.46
CA ALA A 46 -4.00 5.50 -0.30
C ALA A 46 -4.30 4.01 -0.59
N TRP A 47 -4.82 3.28 0.40
CA TRP A 47 -5.28 1.90 0.22
C TRP A 47 -6.41 1.80 -0.81
N ALA A 48 -7.43 2.66 -0.72
CA ALA A 48 -8.54 2.67 -1.67
C ALA A 48 -8.06 2.94 -3.11
N GLN A 49 -7.03 3.79 -3.29
CA GLN A 49 -6.40 4.00 -4.59
C GLN A 49 -5.63 2.76 -5.07
N ALA A 50 -4.85 2.11 -4.19
CA ALA A 50 -4.13 0.89 -4.53
C ALA A 50 -5.05 -0.23 -5.03
N VAL A 51 -6.20 -0.41 -4.38
CA VAL A 51 -7.23 -1.37 -4.81
C VAL A 51 -7.82 -1.00 -6.19
N ARG A 52 -8.00 0.29 -6.48
CA ARG A 52 -8.44 0.74 -7.83
C ARG A 52 -7.40 0.43 -8.90
N MET A 53 -6.10 0.60 -8.60
CA MET A 53 -5.02 0.27 -9.53
C MET A 53 -4.97 -1.23 -9.82
N LEU A 54 -5.13 -2.08 -8.79
CA LEU A 54 -5.27 -3.52 -8.99
C LEU A 54 -6.39 -3.86 -9.98
N ARG A 55 -7.59 -3.29 -9.77
CA ARG A 55 -8.75 -3.53 -10.65
C ARG A 55 -8.53 -3.08 -12.09
N HIS A 56 -7.67 -2.09 -12.30
CA HIS A 56 -7.29 -1.70 -13.65
C HIS A 56 -6.36 -2.74 -14.28
N THR A 57 -5.38 -3.22 -13.53
CA THR A 57 -4.40 -4.22 -13.97
C THR A 57 -5.02 -5.59 -14.22
N GLU A 58 -5.96 -6.04 -13.38
CA GLU A 58 -6.49 -7.42 -13.41
C GLU A 58 -7.07 -7.81 -14.78
N ASN A 59 -7.63 -6.85 -15.52
CA ASN A 59 -8.21 -7.09 -16.85
C ASN A 59 -7.17 -7.48 -17.92
N GLY A 60 -5.90 -7.15 -17.70
CA GLY A 60 -4.81 -7.44 -18.64
C GLY A 60 -3.99 -8.69 -18.31
N MET A 61 -4.17 -9.28 -17.13
CA MET A 61 -3.32 -10.38 -16.67
C MET A 61 -3.58 -11.68 -17.45
N GLN A 62 -2.50 -12.37 -17.79
CA GLN A 62 -2.48 -13.71 -18.37
C GLN A 62 -2.00 -14.73 -17.35
N PRO A 63 -2.34 -16.03 -17.48
CA PRO A 63 -1.77 -17.07 -16.62
C PRO A 63 -0.25 -17.13 -16.73
N GLY A 64 0.45 -17.06 -15.60
CA GLY A 64 1.91 -16.97 -15.51
C GLY A 64 2.39 -15.60 -15.03
N ASP A 65 1.55 -14.58 -15.14
CA ASP A 65 1.92 -13.23 -14.77
C ASP A 65 2.03 -13.06 -13.25
N ASN A 66 2.88 -12.12 -12.88
CA ASN A 66 2.93 -11.56 -11.55
C ASN A 66 2.87 -10.05 -11.65
N TRP A 67 2.18 -9.45 -10.70
CA TRP A 67 2.09 -8.02 -10.55
C TRP A 67 2.13 -7.69 -9.07
N THR A 68 3.04 -6.79 -8.69
CA THR A 68 3.17 -6.33 -7.30
C THR A 68 3.08 -4.82 -7.29
N LEU A 69 2.21 -4.28 -6.45
CA LEU A 69 2.15 -2.86 -6.13
C LEU A 69 2.61 -2.65 -4.70
N ARG A 70 3.61 -1.79 -4.51
CA ARG A 70 4.02 -1.29 -3.20
C ARG A 70 3.59 0.16 -3.07
N VAL A 71 2.97 0.49 -1.94
CA VAL A 71 2.58 1.85 -1.58
C VAL A 71 3.52 2.35 -0.49
N PHE A 72 4.11 3.52 -0.72
CA PHE A 72 5.02 4.17 0.21
C PHE A 72 4.39 5.45 0.75
N ASN A 73 4.69 5.77 2.00
CA ASN A 73 4.48 7.09 2.60
C ASN A 73 5.87 7.64 2.96
N GLY A 74 6.35 8.62 2.19
CA GLY A 74 7.78 8.95 2.15
C GLY A 74 8.62 7.76 1.70
N GLU A 75 9.68 7.43 2.44
CA GLU A 75 10.57 6.30 2.14
C GLU A 75 10.08 4.95 2.71
N LYS A 76 9.00 4.96 3.50
CA LYS A 76 8.52 3.77 4.19
C LYS A 76 7.44 3.05 3.37
N PRO A 77 7.62 1.77 3.01
CA PRO A 77 6.53 0.98 2.45
C PRO A 77 5.48 0.71 3.54
N ILE A 78 4.23 1.02 3.24
CA ILE A 78 3.10 0.85 4.17
C ILE A 78 2.12 -0.23 3.71
N TYR A 79 2.00 -0.48 2.40
CA TYR A 79 1.16 -1.53 1.86
C TYR A 79 1.83 -2.26 0.69
N VAL A 80 1.49 -3.54 0.54
CA VAL A 80 1.85 -4.35 -0.61
C VAL A 80 0.62 -5.12 -1.08
N ILE A 81 0.34 -5.05 -2.38
CA ILE A 81 -0.61 -5.91 -3.06
C ILE A 81 0.20 -6.76 -4.03
N ALA A 82 0.19 -8.08 -3.85
CA ALA A 82 0.85 -9.01 -4.76
C ALA A 82 -0.21 -9.94 -5.37
N VAL A 83 -0.27 -9.97 -6.70
CA VAL A 83 -1.18 -10.83 -7.46
C VAL A 83 -0.36 -11.70 -8.39
N VAL A 84 -0.68 -13.00 -8.35
CA VAL A 84 -0.11 -14.00 -9.24
C VAL A 84 -1.24 -14.72 -9.93
N SER A 85 -1.15 -14.83 -11.24
CA SER A 85 -2.08 -15.62 -12.07
C SER A 85 -1.35 -16.88 -12.51
N ARG A 86 -2.01 -18.02 -12.45
CA ARG A 86 -1.44 -19.31 -12.87
C ARG A 86 -2.52 -20.16 -13.51
N ARG A 87 -2.13 -20.98 -14.50
CA ARG A 87 -3.00 -22.08 -14.94
C ARG A 87 -3.07 -23.08 -13.80
N TYR A 88 -4.26 -23.48 -13.43
CA TYR A 88 -4.43 -24.55 -12.48
C TYR A 88 -3.86 -25.85 -13.06
N SER A 89 -2.99 -26.51 -12.30
CA SER A 89 -2.58 -27.88 -12.53
C SER A 89 -2.98 -28.74 -11.34
N GLU A 90 -3.11 -30.06 -11.50
CA GLU A 90 -3.42 -30.97 -10.39
C GLU A 90 -2.38 -30.89 -9.24
N ARG A 91 -1.16 -30.42 -9.52
CA ARG A 91 -0.11 -30.12 -8.53
C ARG A 91 -0.35 -28.83 -7.72
N ASP A 92 -1.30 -28.00 -8.10
CA ASP A 92 -1.69 -26.77 -7.38
C ASP A 92 -2.92 -27.00 -6.48
N GLY A 93 -3.48 -28.22 -6.51
CA GLY A 93 -4.61 -28.63 -5.68
C GLY A 93 -4.28 -28.66 -4.17
N PRO A 94 -5.30 -28.66 -3.31
CA PRO A 94 -5.14 -28.60 -1.85
C PRO A 94 -4.29 -29.75 -1.28
N GLU A 95 -4.33 -30.93 -1.90
CA GLU A 95 -3.54 -32.10 -1.45
C GLU A 95 -2.03 -31.94 -1.68
N ALA A 96 -1.63 -31.27 -2.76
CA ALA A 96 -0.21 -31.05 -3.08
C ALA A 96 0.47 -30.01 -2.14
N ARG A 97 -0.33 -29.16 -1.47
CA ARG A 97 0.17 -28.20 -0.46
C ARG A 97 0.42 -28.83 0.91
N LEU A 98 -0.23 -29.97 1.22
CA LEU A 98 -0.08 -30.69 2.48
C LEU A 98 1.13 -31.64 2.49
N ALA A 99 1.68 -31.94 1.31
CA ALA A 99 2.83 -32.83 1.14
C ALA A 99 4.19 -32.10 1.18
N ARG A 100 4.25 -30.83 1.61
CA ARG A 100 5.46 -29.99 1.64
C ARG A 100 5.76 -29.46 3.03
#